data_AF-A0A822G099-F1
#
_entry.id   AF-A0A822G099-F1
#
_cell.length_a   1.000
_cell.length_b   1.000
_cell.length_c   1.000
_cell.angle_alpha   90.00
_cell.angle_beta   90.00
_cell.angle_gamma   90.00
#
_symmetry.space_group_name_H-M   'P 1'
#
loop_
_entity.id
_entity.type
_entity.pdbx_description
1 polymer ?
#
loop_
_entity_poly.entity_id
_entity_poly.type
_entity_poly.pdbx_seq_one_letter_code
_entity_poly.pdbx_strand_id
1 'polypeptide(L)' 'YIDPTTHIRIGTLNYTPSEIKLKLSATKFIRLFEIDKQPPPMPAEWCTMAVLISKSDVKQASNGSTYSIWRITDFKTTIN' A
#
# COMPACT_ATOMS: atom_id res chain seq x y z
N TYR A 1 7.39 15.31 4.26
CA TYR A 1 5.92 15.50 4.30
C TYR A 1 5.30 14.48 5.24
N ILE A 2 4.38 14.86 6.11
CA ILE A 2 3.63 13.89 6.93
C ILE A 2 2.29 13.70 6.22
N ASP A 3 2.02 12.48 5.78
CA ASP A 3 0.75 12.18 5.13
C ASP A 3 -0.39 12.20 6.17
N PRO A 4 -1.45 13.00 5.97
CA PRO A 4 -2.50 13.17 6.98
C PRO A 4 -3.37 11.92 7.17
N THR A 5 -3.39 11.01 6.19
CA THR A 5 -4.20 9.79 6.24
C THR A 5 -3.49 8.71 7.07
N THR A 6 -2.20 8.51 6.80
CA THR A 6 -1.38 7.44 7.39
C THR A 6 -0.53 7.89 8.57
N HIS A 7 -0.29 9.19 8.72
CA HIS A 7 0.65 9.77 9.69
C HIS A 7 2.11 9.34 9.48
N ILE A 8 2.42 8.79 8.29
CA ILE A 8 3.78 8.38 7.92
C ILE A 8 4.53 9.61 7.42
N ARG A 9 5.75 9.82 7.94
CA ARG A 9 6.67 10.85 7.42
C ARG A 9 7.36 10.32 6.18
N ILE A 10 7.08 10.92 5.03
CA ILE A 10 7.73 10.65 3.76
C ILE A 10 8.90 11.64 3.60
N GLY A 11 10.12 11.09 3.49
CA GLY A 11 11.36 11.86 3.34
C GLY A 11 11.48 12.53 1.97
N THR A 12 11.36 11.73 0.90
CA THR A 12 11.38 12.20 -0.48
C THR A 12 10.05 11.89 -1.15
N LEU A 13 9.39 12.91 -1.68
CA LEU A 13 8.13 12.79 -2.38
C LEU A 13 8.39 12.63 -3.89
N ASN A 14 7.90 11.55 -4.47
CA ASN A 14 7.82 11.39 -5.94
C ASN A 14 6.56 12.04 -6.53
N TYR A 15 5.59 12.40 -5.68
CA TYR A 15 4.34 13.06 -6.04
C TYR A 15 4.10 14.21 -5.07
N THR A 16 3.60 15.33 -5.59
CA THR A 16 3.13 16.44 -4.76
C THR A 16 1.91 16.03 -3.95
N PRO A 17 1.65 16.67 -2.79
CA PRO A 17 0.45 16.40 -2.00
C PRO A 17 -0.86 16.55 -2.78
N SER A 18 -0.93 17.48 -3.74
CA SER A 18 -2.10 17.69 -4.60
C SER A 18 -2.35 16.52 -5.56
N GLU A 19 -1.30 15.96 -6.15
CA GLU A 19 -1.39 14.77 -7.02
C GLU A 19 -1.82 13.54 -6.22
N ILE A 20 -1.29 13.37 -5.01
CA ILE A 20 -1.70 12.30 -4.10
C ILE A 20 -3.18 12.47 -3.77
N LYS A 21 -3.62 13.67 -3.36
CA LYS A 21 -5.02 13.95 -3.04
C LYS A 21 -5.95 13.67 -4.22
N LEU A 22 -5.55 14.08 -5.44
CA LEU A 22 -6.32 13.84 -6.65
C LEU A 22 -6.48 12.33 -6.91
N LYS A 23 -5.39 11.56 -6.85
CA LYS A 23 -5.43 10.09 -7.02
C LYS A 23 -6.25 9.39 -5.96
N LEU A 24 -6.16 9.84 -4.71
CA LEU A 24 -6.92 9.28 -3.59
C LEU A 24 -8.41 9.63 -3.67
N SER A 25 -8.77 10.81 -4.18
CA SER A 25 -10.16 11.28 -4.22
C SER A 25 -11.10 10.41 -5.05
N ALA A 26 -10.57 9.70 -6.04
CA ALA A 26 -11.32 8.77 -6.89
C ALA A 26 -11.40 7.34 -6.32
N THR A 27 -10.82 7.06 -5.15
CA THR A 27 -10.69 5.70 -4.64
C THR A 27 -11.11 5.59 -3.18
N LYS A 28 -11.67 4.44 -2.79
CA LYS A 28 -11.89 4.14 -1.37
C LYS A 28 -10.55 3.80 -0.70
N PHE A 29 -10.11 4.61 0.26
CA PHE A 29 -8.94 4.28 1.06
C PHE A 29 -9.26 3.17 2.07
N ILE A 30 -8.46 2.10 2.07
CA ILE A 30 -8.57 0.95 2.97
C ILE A 30 -7.23 0.78 3.68
N ARG A 31 -7.23 0.74 5.02
CA ARG A 31 -5.99 0.51 5.78
C ARG A 31 -5.48 -0.90 5.51
N LEU A 32 -4.16 -1.09 5.57
CA LEU A 32 -3.56 -2.40 5.31
C LEU A 32 -4.12 -3.49 6.26
N PHE A 33 -4.30 -3.16 7.54
CA PHE A 33 -4.86 -4.07 8.55
C PHE A 33 -6.38 -4.33 8.43
N GLU A 34 -7.06 -3.66 7.50
CA GLU A 34 -8.51 -3.79 7.27
C GLU A 34 -8.83 -4.58 6.00
N ILE A 35 -7.81 -4.93 5.19
CA ILE A 35 -8.00 -5.61 3.90
C ILE A 35 -8.66 -6.97 4.10
N ASP A 36 -8.20 -7.74 5.10
CA ASP A 36 -8.75 -9.05 5.45
C ASP A 36 -10.18 -8.99 6.02
N LYS A 37 -10.60 -7.80 6.49
CA LYS A 37 -11.94 -7.54 7.05
C LYS A 37 -12.92 -7.00 6.01
N GLN A 38 -12.50 -6.73 4.77
CA GLN A 38 -13.42 -6.22 3.76
C GLN A 38 -14.40 -7.32 3.33
N PRO A 39 -15.72 -7.02 3.27
CA PRO A 39 -16.69 -7.99 2.78
C PRO A 39 -16.42 -8.27 1.29
N PRO A 40 -16.48 -9.55 0.84
CA PRO A 40 -16.40 -9.87 -0.57
C PRO A 40 -17.72 -9.52 -1.32
N PRO A 41 -17.65 -9.00 -2.56
CA PRO A 41 -16.44 -8.63 -3.27
C PRO A 41 -15.87 -7.31 -2.72
N MET A 42 -14.54 -7.21 -2.73
CA MET A 42 -13.89 -5.92 -2.45
C MET A 42 -14.38 -4.84 -3.43
N PRO A 43 -14.41 -3.57 -3.01
CA PRO A 43 -14.73 -2.45 -3.90
C PRO A 43 -13.87 -2.51 -5.17
N ALA A 44 -14.41 -2.13 -6.32
CA ALA A 44 -13.63 -2.12 -7.56
C ALA A 44 -12.51 -1.08 -7.52
N GLU A 45 -12.79 0.10 -6.97
CA GLU A 45 -11.84 1.21 -6.86
C GLU A 45 -11.48 1.46 -5.39
N TRP A 46 -10.38 0.86 -4.97
CA TRP A 46 -9.80 1.09 -3.65
C TRP A 46 -8.29 1.27 -3.74
N CYS A 47 -7.74 1.91 -2.72
CA CYS A 47 -6.30 2.02 -2.56
C CYS A 47 -5.91 1.76 -1.11
N THR A 48 -4.64 1.43 -0.91
CA THR A 48 -4.00 1.38 0.40
C THR A 48 -2.64 2.03 0.31
N MET A 49 -2.10 2.46 1.44
CA MET A 49 -0.75 2.99 1.54
C MET A 49 0.03 2.15 2.54
N ALA A 50 1.21 1.70 2.11
CA ALA A 50 2.09 0.86 2.91
C ALA A 50 3.55 1.17 2.58
N VAL A 51 4.43 0.80 3.51
CA VAL A 51 5.89 0.90 3.39
C VAL A 51 6.45 -0.48 3.14
N LEU A 52 7.34 -0.57 2.15
CA LEU A 52 8.08 -1.78 1.83
C LEU A 52 9.14 -2.05 2.90
N ILE A 53 9.04 -3.19 3.58
CA ILE A 53 10.01 -3.62 4.60
C ILE A 53 11.07 -4.53 3.98
N SER A 54 10.62 -5.46 3.14
CA SER A 54 11.52 -6.39 2.46
C SER A 54 10.97 -6.81 1.11
N LYS A 55 11.89 -7.15 0.21
CA LYS A 55 11.59 -7.66 -1.12
C LYS A 55 12.34 -8.98 -1.28
N SER A 56 11.64 -10.03 -1.70
CA SER A 56 12.28 -11.28 -2.07
C SER A 56 13.05 -11.14 -3.38
N ASP A 57 13.97 -12.07 -3.62
CA ASP A 57 14.54 -12.26 -4.95
C ASP A 57 13.45 -12.55 -5.98
N VAL A 58 13.80 -12.26 -7.24
CA VAL A 58 12.95 -12.56 -8.39
C VAL A 58 12.91 -14.07 -8.59
N LYS A 59 11.70 -14.61 -8.76
CA LYS A 59 11.42 -16.03 -9.00
C LYS A 59 10.69 -16.18 -10.33
N GLN A 60 10.79 -17.36 -10.93
CA GLN A 60 10.04 -17.72 -12.13
C GLN A 60 8.77 -18.48 -11.73
N ALA A 61 7.63 -18.07 -12.26
CA ALA A 61 6.35 -18.75 -12.13
C ALA A 61 6.25 -19.90 -13.16
N SER A 62 5.33 -20.83 -12.92
CA SER A 62 5.11 -22.00 -13.79
C SER A 62 4.68 -21.64 -15.22
N ASN A 63 4.15 -20.44 -15.44
CA ASN A 63 3.76 -19.92 -16.74
C ASN A 63 4.89 -19.15 -17.47
N GLY A 64 6.12 -19.19 -16.94
CA GLY A 64 7.27 -18.49 -17.50
C GLY A 64 7.40 -17.01 -17.10
N SER A 65 6.41 -16.42 -16.42
CA SER A 65 6.49 -15.04 -15.92
C SER A 65 7.43 -14.94 -14.71
N THR A 66 8.03 -13.77 -14.49
CA THR A 66 8.83 -13.51 -13.29
C THR A 66 8.01 -12.75 -12.24
N TYR A 67 8.29 -12.99 -10.96
CA TYR A 67 7.62 -12.33 -9.84
C TYR A 67 8.59 -12.09 -8.67
N SER A 68 8.23 -11.17 -7.79
CA SER A 68 8.87 -10.98 -6.48
C SER A 68 7.81 -10.74 -5.42
N ILE A 69 8.05 -11.19 -4.19
CA ILE A 69 7.12 -11.03 -3.07
C ILE A 69 7.61 -9.87 -2.21
N TRP A 70 6.72 -8.92 -1.93
CA TRP A 70 7.02 -7.72 -1.15
C TRP A 70 6.32 -7.79 0.19
N ARG A 71 7.09 -7.67 1.28
CA ARG A 71 6.54 -7.53 2.63
C ARG A 71 6.33 -6.05 2.91
N ILE A 72 5.10 -5.68 3.23
CA ILE A 72 4.67 -4.30 3.44
C ILE A 72 4.07 -4.10 4.84
N THR A 73 4.10 -2.88 5.36
CA THR A 73 3.46 -2.48 6.65
C THR A 73 2.85 -1.09 6.54
N ASP A 74 1.85 -0.78 7.36
CA ASP A 74 1.32 0.58 7.54
C ASP A 74 1.73 1.20 8.89
N PHE A 75 2.67 0.58 9.61
CA PHE A 75 3.17 0.98 10.94
C PHE A 75 2.08 1.16 12.01
N LYS A 76 0.86 0.63 11.80
CA LYS A 76 -0.23 0.68 12.78
C LYS A 76 -0.15 -0.46 13.80
N THR A 77 0.43 -1.59 13.42
CA THR A 77 0.63 -2.73 14.33
C THR A 77 1.99 -2.58 15.01
N THR A 78 1.99 -2.21 16.29
CA THR A 78 3.19 -2.33 17.13
C THR A 78 3.54 -3.82 17.21
N ILE A 79 4.69 -4.21 16.67
CA ILE A 79 5.25 -5.54 16.93
C ILE A 79 5.73 -5.48 18.38
N ASN A 80 4.97 -6.10 19.29
CA ASN A 80 5.41 -6.37 20.67
C ASN A 80 6.35 -7.56 20.68
#